data_AF-A0AAF0Q8H2-F1
#
_entry.id   AF-A0AAF0Q8H2-F1
#
_cell.length_a   1.000
_cell.length_b   1.000
_cell.length_c   1.000
_cell.angle_alpha   90.00
_cell.angle_beta   90.00
_cell.angle_gamma   90.00
#
_symmetry.space_group_name_H-M   'P 1'
#
loop_
_entity.id
_entity.type
_entity.pdbx_description
1 polymer ?
#
loop_
_entity_poly.entity_id
_entity_poly.type
_entity_poly.pdbx_seq_one_letter_code
_entity_poly.pdbx_strand_id
1 'polypeptide(L)'
;MSAQVIDVYNGHTFKWIWLYRQTESKHFYNPRDMDSAEKSIIRSFELTFHKKNKDLVLNSYFPYIMEEAILQKHKNKTIKIHTVGYRKMFCLHNMWKSVNFDHPATFGTIAMESDQKDMILKDLEKFMTRKEYYRKVRKAWKRGYLLFGPPGTRKSTLIAAIANYLNFDIYDLELTALTRNSDEVVGCHNQ
;
A
#
# COMPACT_ATOMS: atom_id res chain seq x y z
N MET A 1 26.45 4.85 10.00
CA MET A 1 25.86 4.67 11.35
C MET A 1 24.89 3.52 11.27
N SER A 2 25.09 2.46 12.05
CA SER A 2 24.17 1.32 12.14
C SER A 2 23.34 1.46 13.41
N ALA A 3 22.02 1.36 13.28
CA ALA A 3 21.12 1.30 14.43
C ALA A 3 20.97 -0.16 14.86
N GLN A 4 21.00 -0.43 16.16
CA GLN A 4 20.82 -1.78 16.72
C GLN A 4 19.56 -1.81 17.57
N VAL A 5 18.77 -2.87 17.44
CA VAL A 5 17.60 -3.17 18.28
C VAL A 5 17.76 -4.58 18.85
N ILE A 6 17.44 -4.74 20.13
CA ILE A 6 17.40 -6.04 20.81
C ILE A 6 15.94 -6.34 21.10
N ASP A 7 15.50 -7.51 20.67
CA ASP A 7 14.13 -8.00 20.86
C ASP A 7 14.16 -9.33 21.62
N VAL A 8 13.09 -9.61 22.36
CA VAL A 8 12.95 -10.82 23.17
C VAL A 8 11.62 -11.49 22.85
N TYR A 9 11.68 -12.70 22.31
CA TYR A 9 10.51 -13.48 21.92
C TYR A 9 10.61 -14.90 22.48
N ASN A 10 9.57 -15.33 23.23
CA ASN A 10 9.53 -16.61 23.94
C ASN A 10 10.79 -16.90 24.78
N GLY A 11 11.34 -15.88 25.44
CA GLY A 11 12.55 -16.00 26.28
C GLY A 11 13.87 -16.08 25.50
N HIS A 12 13.83 -15.97 24.17
CA HIS A 12 15.02 -15.93 23.32
C HIS A 12 15.31 -14.51 22.83
N THR A 13 16.58 -14.13 22.88
CA THR A 13 17.03 -12.80 22.45
C THR A 13 17.41 -12.80 20.97
N PHE A 14 16.93 -11.78 20.25
CA PHE A 14 17.17 -11.55 18.84
C PHE A 14 17.77 -10.17 18.66
N LYS A 15 18.92 -10.09 17.98
CA LYS A 15 19.62 -8.83 17.74
C LYS A 15 19.44 -8.42 16.28
N TRP A 16 18.80 -7.28 16.05
CA TRP A 16 18.63 -6.66 14.75
C TRP A 16 19.62 -5.53 14.54
N ILE A 17 20.21 -5.47 13.36
CA ILE A 17 21.11 -4.39 12.95
C ILE A 17 20.62 -3.83 11.63
N TRP A 18 20.39 -2.52 11.58
CA TRP A 18 20.12 -1.81 10.34
C TRP A 18 21.44 -1.42 9.67
N LEU A 19 21.67 -1.95 8.47
CA LEU A 19 22.89 -1.78 7.71
C LEU A 19 22.69 -0.86 6.51
N TYR A 20 23.68 0.02 6.34
CA TYR A 20 23.81 0.92 5.20
C TYR A 20 25.13 0.59 4.50
N ARG A 21 25.09 0.12 3.25
CA ARG A 21 26.28 -0.09 2.41
C ARG A 21 26.16 0.75 1.15
N GLN A 22 27.19 1.55 0.89
CA GLN A 22 27.34 2.27 -0.36
C GLN A 22 28.02 1.32 -1.36
N THR A 23 27.43 1.14 -2.53
CA THR A 23 28.11 0.46 -3.65
C THR A 23 28.58 1.49 -4.67
N GLU A 24 29.71 1.22 -5.29
CA GLU A 24 30.14 1.97 -6.47
C GLU A 24 29.24 1.56 -7.64
N SER A 25 28.70 2.54 -8.34
CA SER A 25 27.91 2.32 -9.56
C SER A 25 28.85 1.89 -10.69
N LYS A 26 28.57 0.77 -11.36
CA LYS A 26 29.19 0.45 -12.64
C LYS A 26 28.46 1.24 -13.71
N HIS A 27 29.01 2.38 -14.10
CA HIS A 27 28.42 3.25 -15.12
C HIS A 27 28.37 2.60 -16.51
N PHE A 28 27.22 2.69 -17.17
CA PHE A 28 27.13 2.86 -18.63
C PHE A 28 26.83 4.34 -18.87
N TYR A 29 27.73 5.04 -19.57
CA TYR A 29 27.62 6.48 -19.80
C TYR A 29 26.44 6.77 -20.75
N ASN A 30 25.41 7.51 -20.29
CA ASN A 30 24.35 8.02 -21.16
C ASN A 30 24.50 9.54 -21.29
N PRO A 31 24.89 10.09 -22.46
CA PRO A 31 25.25 11.50 -22.64
C PRO A 31 24.11 12.52 -22.43
N ARG A 32 22.90 12.10 -22.08
CA ARG A 32 21.72 12.96 -21.91
C ARG A 32 21.30 13.22 -20.46
N ASP A 33 21.87 12.50 -19.49
CA ASP A 33 21.64 12.76 -18.07
C ASP A 33 22.79 13.61 -17.52
N MET A 34 22.55 14.91 -17.34
CA MET A 34 23.55 15.84 -16.84
C MET A 34 23.73 15.76 -15.30
N ASP A 35 23.11 14.79 -14.62
CA ASP A 35 23.04 14.79 -13.14
C ASP A 35 22.99 13.40 -12.45
N SER A 36 23.51 12.32 -13.04
CA SER A 36 23.37 10.96 -12.46
C SER A 36 24.67 10.32 -11.97
N ALA A 37 25.31 10.96 -10.99
CA ALA A 37 26.17 10.25 -10.03
C ALA A 37 25.34 9.74 -8.84
N GLU A 38 24.23 9.02 -9.11
CA GLU A 38 23.45 8.39 -8.06
C GLU A 38 24.22 7.20 -7.48
N LYS A 39 24.93 7.45 -6.38
CA LYS A 39 25.49 6.41 -5.51
C LYS A 39 24.36 5.48 -5.09
N SER A 40 24.34 4.26 -5.60
CA SER A 40 23.32 3.28 -5.22
C SER A 40 23.56 2.84 -3.77
N ILE A 41 22.59 3.11 -2.90
CA ILE A 41 22.65 2.77 -1.48
C ILE A 41 21.86 1.48 -1.27
N ILE A 42 22.51 0.44 -0.73
CA ILE A 42 21.84 -0.79 -0.32
C ILE A 42 21.50 -0.69 1.17
N ARG A 43 20.20 -0.79 1.49
CA ARG A 43 19.68 -0.86 2.85
C ARG A 43 19.30 -2.30 3.16
N SER A 44 19.78 -2.86 4.27
CA SER A 44 19.46 -4.24 4.69
C SER A 44 19.32 -4.34 6.20
N PHE A 45 18.63 -5.37 6.67
CA PHE A 45 18.54 -5.73 8.09
C PHE A 45 19.26 -7.05 8.32
N GLU A 46 20.13 -7.09 9.31
CA GLU A 46 20.82 -8.30 9.74
C GLU A 46 20.24 -8.76 11.09
N LEU A 47 19.89 -10.04 11.18
CA LEU A 47 19.37 -10.66 12.39
C LEU A 47 20.38 -11.67 12.92
N THR A 48 20.83 -11.48 14.16
CA THR A 48 21.77 -12.39 14.86
C THR A 48 21.05 -13.12 15.99
N PHE A 49 21.19 -14.45 16.02
CA PHE A 49 20.63 -15.33 17.04
C PHE A 49 21.42 -16.65 17.14
N HIS A 50 21.18 -17.40 18.21
CA HIS A 50 21.83 -18.70 18.41
C HIS A 50 21.32 -19.74 17.39
N LYS A 51 22.22 -20.46 16.71
CA LYS A 51 21.88 -21.42 15.63
C LYS A 51 20.79 -22.44 16.00
N LYS A 52 20.71 -22.86 17.28
CA LYS A 52 19.67 -23.76 17.81
C LYS A 52 18.24 -23.23 17.63
N ASN A 53 18.06 -21.92 17.51
CA ASN A 53 16.75 -21.28 17.41
C ASN A 53 16.31 -21.07 15.95
N LYS A 54 17.01 -21.64 14.96
CA LYS A 54 16.71 -21.43 13.54
C LYS A 54 15.27 -21.81 13.18
N ASP A 55 14.79 -22.96 13.65
CA ASP A 55 13.43 -23.40 13.35
C ASP A 55 12.37 -22.55 14.04
N LEU A 56 12.64 -22.10 15.27
CA LEU A 56 11.80 -21.12 15.99
C LEU A 56 11.72 -19.79 15.23
N VAL A 57 12.85 -19.32 14.69
CA VAL A 57 12.91 -18.07 13.94
C VAL A 57 12.05 -18.15 12.68
N LEU A 58 12.26 -19.18 11.87
CA LEU A 58 11.60 -19.32 10.58
C LEU A 58 10.09 -19.56 10.71
N ASN A 59 9.68 -20.38 11.68
CA ASN A 59 8.30 -20.85 11.76
C ASN A 59 7.43 -20.03 12.73
N SER A 60 8.01 -19.26 13.64
CA SER A 60 7.26 -18.55 14.69
C SER A 60 7.63 -17.07 14.79
N TYR A 61 8.91 -16.74 14.95
CA TYR A 61 9.33 -15.35 15.13
C TYR A 61 9.13 -14.47 13.88
N PHE A 62 9.50 -14.95 12.69
CA PHE A 62 9.30 -14.20 11.45
C PHE A 62 7.82 -13.99 11.12
N PRO A 63 6.95 -15.02 11.17
CA PRO A 63 5.51 -14.79 11.02
C PRO A 63 4.97 -13.75 12.01
N TYR A 64 5.37 -13.83 13.28
CA TYR A 64 4.98 -12.86 14.31
C TYR A 64 5.42 -11.42 13.97
N ILE A 65 6.70 -11.21 13.64
CA ILE A 65 7.20 -9.87 13.27
C ILE A 65 6.54 -9.36 12.00
N MET A 66 6.29 -10.23 11.02
CA MET A 66 5.63 -9.83 9.79
C MET A 66 4.19 -9.38 10.06
N GLU A 67 3.46 -10.08 10.92
CA GLU A 67 2.12 -9.71 11.35
C GLU A 67 2.14 -8.38 12.12
N GLU A 68 3.01 -8.24 13.12
CA GLU A 68 3.20 -6.98 13.87
C GLU A 68 3.59 -5.81 12.95
N ALA A 69 4.49 -6.02 11.99
CA ALA A 69 4.87 -5.00 11.03
C ALA A 69 3.71 -4.57 10.13
N ILE A 70 2.87 -5.52 9.70
CA ILE A 70 1.65 -5.22 8.94
C ILE A 70 0.66 -4.42 9.81
N LEU A 71 0.44 -4.84 11.05
CA LEU A 71 -0.45 -4.17 12.00
C LEU A 71 0.02 -2.74 12.31
N GLN A 72 1.32 -2.55 12.56
CA GLN A 72 1.89 -1.23 12.81
C GLN A 72 1.85 -0.34 11.57
N LYS A 73 2.16 -0.90 10.39
CA LYS A 73 2.01 -0.17 9.12
C LYS A 73 0.57 0.25 8.92
N HIS A 74 -0.39 -0.61 9.23
CA HIS A 74 -1.81 -0.29 9.15
C HIS A 74 -2.20 0.81 10.14
N LYS A 75 -1.76 0.70 11.40
CA LYS A 75 -2.03 1.69 12.45
C LYS A 75 -1.46 3.08 12.15
N ASN A 76 -0.27 3.13 11.56
CA ASN A 76 0.45 4.37 11.27
C ASN A 76 0.25 4.87 9.84
N LYS A 77 -0.56 4.18 9.02
CA LYS A 77 -0.83 4.63 7.65
C LYS A 77 -1.76 5.83 7.67
N THR A 78 -1.29 6.93 7.10
CA THR A 78 -2.15 8.04 6.69
C THR A 78 -2.70 7.73 5.30
N ILE A 79 -4.02 7.65 5.18
CA ILE A 79 -4.70 7.47 3.89
C ILE A 79 -4.46 8.72 3.04
N LYS A 80 -4.24 8.52 1.74
CA LYS A 80 -4.08 9.63 0.79
C LYS A 80 -5.21 9.61 -0.23
N ILE A 81 -5.59 10.80 -0.69
CA ILE A 81 -6.43 10.96 -1.87
C ILE A 81 -5.56 11.48 -3.02
N HIS A 82 -5.65 10.81 -4.14
CA HIS A 82 -4.89 11.06 -5.35
C HIS A 82 -5.82 11.62 -6.43
N THR A 83 -5.49 12.80 -6.96
CA THR A 83 -6.23 13.43 -8.05
C THR A 83 -5.30 13.68 -9.23
N VAL A 84 -5.82 13.58 -10.45
CA VAL A 84 -5.04 13.80 -11.68
C VAL A 84 -4.79 15.29 -11.89
N GLY A 85 -3.52 15.68 -12.05
CA GLY A 85 -3.15 17.07 -12.30
C GLY A 85 -3.08 17.41 -13.80
N TYR A 86 -3.97 18.29 -14.26
CA TYR A 86 -4.10 18.73 -15.67
C TYR A 86 -2.79 19.23 -16.34
N ARG A 87 -1.82 19.76 -15.57
CA ARG A 87 -0.59 20.40 -16.11
C ARG A 87 0.64 19.49 -16.24
N LYS A 88 0.59 18.22 -15.82
CA LYS A 88 1.78 17.33 -15.78
C LYS A 88 1.63 16.06 -16.63
N MET A 89 0.75 16.09 -17.63
CA MET A 89 0.43 14.94 -18.47
C MET A 89 1.57 14.47 -19.38
N PHE A 90 2.63 15.29 -19.56
CA PHE A 90 3.81 14.93 -20.35
C PHE A 90 4.79 13.98 -19.64
N CYS A 91 4.62 13.73 -18.33
CA CYS A 91 5.43 12.78 -17.58
C CYS A 91 4.53 11.89 -16.71
N LEU A 92 4.35 10.62 -17.10
CA LEU A 92 3.49 9.65 -16.39
C LEU A 92 3.83 9.54 -14.88
N HIS A 93 5.11 9.70 -14.55
CA HIS A 93 5.63 9.63 -13.18
C HIS A 93 5.08 10.73 -12.24
N ASN A 94 4.61 11.87 -12.78
CA ASN A 94 4.16 13.01 -11.99
C ASN A 94 2.66 13.36 -12.19
N MET A 95 1.87 12.40 -12.69
CA MET A 95 0.46 12.60 -13.02
C MET A 95 -0.43 12.75 -11.77
N TRP A 96 -0.16 11.96 -10.73
CA TRP A 96 -0.97 11.91 -9.51
C TRP A 96 -0.48 12.93 -8.47
N LYS A 97 -1.36 13.84 -8.06
CA LYS A 97 -1.15 14.68 -6.89
C LYS A 97 -1.80 14.02 -5.68
N SER A 98 -1.04 13.77 -4.63
CA SER A 98 -1.56 13.18 -3.39
C SER A 98 -1.70 14.25 -2.31
N VAL A 99 -2.82 14.23 -1.59
CA VAL A 99 -2.99 14.94 -0.32
C VAL A 99 -3.42 13.96 0.76
N ASN A 100 -3.14 14.28 2.03
CA ASN A 100 -3.61 13.46 3.14
C ASN A 100 -5.15 13.48 3.17
N PHE A 101 -5.74 12.31 3.42
CA PHE A 101 -7.16 12.12 3.52
C PHE A 101 -7.55 11.88 4.98
N ASP A 102 -8.06 12.93 5.61
CA ASP A 102 -8.45 12.93 7.03
C ASP A 102 -9.97 13.14 7.15
N HIS A 103 -10.75 12.18 6.66
CA HIS A 103 -12.21 12.23 6.77
C HIS A 103 -12.70 11.46 8.00
N PRO A 104 -13.54 12.04 8.89
CA PRO A 104 -14.00 11.36 10.12
C PRO A 104 -15.04 10.26 9.89
N ALA A 105 -15.34 9.89 8.63
CA ALA A 105 -16.44 8.99 8.34
C ALA A 105 -16.02 7.54 8.63
N THR A 106 -16.81 6.87 9.44
CA THR A 106 -16.71 5.43 9.67
C THR A 106 -18.07 4.79 9.42
N PHE A 107 -18.09 3.47 9.26
CA PHE A 107 -19.34 2.71 9.21
C PHE A 107 -20.22 2.97 10.46
N GLY A 108 -19.64 3.31 11.61
CA GLY A 108 -20.38 3.70 12.82
C GLY A 108 -21.08 5.06 12.71
N THR A 109 -20.49 6.03 12.01
CA THR A 109 -21.04 7.40 11.87
C THR A 109 -22.04 7.56 10.72
N ILE A 110 -22.10 6.58 9.80
CA ILE A 110 -23.00 6.64 8.65
C ILE A 110 -24.38 6.12 9.06
N ALA A 111 -25.40 6.97 8.87
CA ALA A 111 -26.80 6.57 8.98
C ALA A 111 -27.22 5.82 7.69
N MET A 112 -27.46 4.52 7.81
CA MET A 112 -27.93 3.63 6.75
C MET A 112 -28.60 2.40 7.40
N GLU A 113 -29.44 1.71 6.65
CA GLU A 113 -30.09 0.47 7.13
C GLU A 113 -29.04 -0.57 7.53
N SER A 114 -29.26 -1.22 8.69
CA SER A 114 -28.31 -2.19 9.25
C SER A 114 -28.01 -3.33 8.28
N ASP A 115 -29.05 -3.83 7.59
CA ASP A 115 -28.91 -4.96 6.67
C ASP A 115 -28.05 -4.60 5.46
N GLN A 116 -28.21 -3.38 4.92
CA GLN A 116 -27.39 -2.90 3.82
C GLN A 116 -25.94 -2.68 4.25
N LYS A 117 -25.73 -2.14 5.45
CA LYS A 117 -24.41 -1.91 6.03
C LYS A 117 -23.67 -3.23 6.23
N ASP A 118 -24.34 -4.22 6.81
CA ASP A 118 -23.78 -5.54 7.06
C ASP A 118 -23.48 -6.29 5.76
N MET A 119 -24.32 -6.13 4.74
CA MET A 119 -24.07 -6.69 3.41
C MET A 119 -22.76 -6.15 2.81
N ILE A 120 -22.54 -4.83 2.88
CA ILE A 120 -21.31 -4.20 2.36
C ILE A 120 -20.10 -4.65 3.18
N LEU A 121 -20.17 -4.62 4.51
CA LEU A 121 -19.07 -5.05 5.38
C LEU A 121 -18.66 -6.50 5.11
N LYS A 122 -19.62 -7.43 5.05
CA LYS A 122 -19.35 -8.84 4.76
C LYS A 122 -18.72 -9.03 3.37
N ASP A 123 -19.13 -8.25 2.38
CA ASP A 123 -18.53 -8.33 1.04
C ASP A 123 -17.08 -7.79 1.03
N LEU A 124 -16.81 -6.71 1.77
CA LEU A 124 -15.47 -6.15 1.91
C LEU A 124 -14.51 -7.12 2.62
N GLU A 125 -14.94 -7.74 3.72
CA GLU A 125 -14.16 -8.77 4.43
C GLU A 125 -13.88 -9.98 3.53
N LYS A 126 -14.89 -10.43 2.79
CA LYS A 126 -14.77 -11.51 1.81
C LYS A 126 -13.83 -11.16 0.67
N PHE A 127 -13.82 -9.90 0.23
CA PHE A 127 -12.89 -9.43 -0.79
C PHE A 127 -11.44 -9.46 -0.28
N MET A 128 -11.20 -8.99 0.96
CA MET A 128 -9.88 -8.96 1.59
C MET A 128 -9.30 -10.35 1.83
N THR A 129 -10.10 -11.29 2.34
CA THR A 129 -9.67 -12.67 2.66
C THR A 129 -9.42 -13.54 1.43
N ARG A 130 -9.95 -13.16 0.25
CA ARG A 130 -9.87 -13.98 -0.98
C ARG A 130 -8.67 -13.67 -1.85
N LYS A 131 -7.75 -12.80 -1.46
CA LYS A 131 -6.57 -12.43 -2.26
C LYS A 131 -5.80 -13.67 -2.77
N GLU A 132 -5.53 -14.62 -1.89
CA GLU A 132 -4.83 -15.87 -2.20
C GLU A 132 -5.63 -16.77 -3.14
N TYR A 133 -6.96 -16.79 -3.00
CA TYR A 133 -7.85 -17.54 -3.88
C TYR A 133 -7.78 -16.99 -5.30
N TYR A 134 -7.91 -15.67 -5.50
CA TYR A 134 -7.79 -15.03 -6.81
C TYR A 134 -6.42 -15.30 -7.45
N ARG A 135 -5.34 -15.26 -6.66
CA ARG A 135 -3.99 -15.63 -7.10
C ARG A 135 -3.91 -17.07 -7.58
N LYS A 136 -4.48 -18.04 -6.83
CA LYS A 136 -4.49 -19.46 -7.20
C LYS A 136 -5.22 -19.71 -8.53
N VAL A 137 -6.36 -19.06 -8.73
CA VAL A 137 -7.15 -19.22 -9.96
C VAL A 137 -6.69 -18.32 -11.12
N ARG A 138 -5.55 -17.60 -10.97
CA ARG A 138 -5.01 -16.64 -11.94
C ARG A 138 -6.03 -15.57 -12.40
N LYS A 139 -6.98 -15.20 -11.54
CA LYS A 139 -7.95 -14.14 -11.84
C LYS A 139 -7.50 -12.82 -11.23
N ALA A 140 -7.83 -11.72 -11.91
CA ALA A 140 -7.56 -10.38 -11.39
C ALA A 140 -8.35 -10.16 -10.09
N TRP A 141 -7.64 -9.79 -9.02
CA TRP A 141 -8.23 -9.46 -7.72
C TRP A 141 -8.80 -8.04 -7.77
N LYS A 142 -10.04 -7.92 -8.26
CA LYS A 142 -10.75 -6.65 -8.45
C LYS A 142 -12.19 -6.77 -7.94
N ARG A 143 -12.72 -5.68 -7.38
CA ARG A 143 -14.11 -5.54 -6.93
C ARG A 143 -14.62 -4.14 -7.29
N GLY A 144 -15.83 -4.05 -7.83
CA GLY A 144 -16.47 -2.80 -8.22
C GLY A 144 -17.82 -2.64 -7.51
N TYR A 145 -18.11 -1.42 -7.08
CA TYR A 145 -19.36 -1.03 -6.44
C TYR A 145 -19.98 0.14 -7.22
N LEU A 146 -21.29 0.11 -7.42
CA LEU A 146 -22.05 1.21 -8.01
C LEU A 146 -22.99 1.78 -6.95
N LEU A 147 -22.74 3.03 -6.54
CA LEU A 147 -23.58 3.75 -5.59
C LEU A 147 -24.48 4.72 -6.36
N PHE A 148 -25.80 4.52 -6.30
CA PHE A 148 -26.78 5.36 -7.00
C PHE A 148 -27.85 5.88 -6.02
N GLY A 149 -28.49 7.00 -6.38
CA GLY A 149 -29.54 7.63 -5.59
C GLY A 149 -29.51 9.16 -5.68
N PRO A 150 -30.46 9.86 -5.06
CA PRO A 150 -30.56 11.33 -5.09
C PRO A 150 -29.27 12.05 -4.65
N PRO A 151 -29.02 13.29 -5.10
CA PRO A 151 -27.94 14.09 -4.54
C PRO A 151 -28.15 14.26 -3.02
N GLY A 152 -27.06 14.26 -2.25
CA GLY A 152 -27.14 14.40 -0.78
C GLY A 152 -27.31 13.09 0.01
N THR A 153 -27.53 11.93 -0.62
CA THR A 153 -27.63 10.62 0.07
C THR A 153 -26.27 10.06 0.54
N ARG A 154 -25.32 10.93 0.93
CA ARG A 154 -24.05 10.55 1.57
C ARG A 154 -23.20 9.49 0.85
N LYS A 155 -23.36 9.31 -0.47
CA LYS A 155 -22.60 8.33 -1.28
C LYS A 155 -21.08 8.53 -1.14
N SER A 156 -20.60 9.77 -1.26
CA SER A 156 -19.17 10.09 -1.08
C SER A 156 -18.70 9.85 0.36
N THR A 157 -19.56 10.08 1.35
CA THR A 157 -19.28 9.75 2.75
C THR A 157 -19.16 8.24 2.98
N LEU A 158 -19.95 7.43 2.26
CA LEU A 158 -19.82 5.97 2.29
C LEU A 158 -18.48 5.52 1.70
N ILE A 159 -18.04 6.12 0.60
CA ILE A 159 -16.71 5.86 0.03
C ILE A 159 -15.61 6.20 1.04
N ALA A 160 -15.72 7.34 1.74
CA ALA A 160 -14.80 7.74 2.80
C ALA A 160 -14.73 6.69 3.94
N ALA A 161 -15.88 6.19 4.39
CA ALA A 161 -15.91 5.15 5.42
C ALA A 161 -15.32 3.81 4.94
N ILE A 162 -15.54 3.43 3.68
CA ILE A 162 -14.92 2.23 3.10
C ILE A 162 -13.40 2.39 3.04
N ALA A 163 -12.91 3.55 2.60
CA ALA A 163 -11.47 3.83 2.55
C ALA A 163 -10.84 3.76 3.94
N ASN A 164 -11.48 4.35 4.96
CA ASN A 164 -11.04 4.28 6.35
C ASN A 164 -11.07 2.85 6.91
N TYR A 165 -12.11 2.07 6.59
CA TYR A 165 -12.24 0.69 7.04
C TYR A 165 -11.17 -0.24 6.42
N LEU A 166 -10.90 -0.08 5.12
CA LEU A 166 -9.88 -0.87 4.42
C LEU A 166 -8.46 -0.31 4.57
N ASN A 167 -8.33 0.93 5.05
CA ASN A 167 -7.09 1.72 5.08
C ASN A 167 -6.46 1.86 3.68
N PHE A 168 -7.30 2.10 2.68
CA PHE A 168 -6.92 2.19 1.28
C PHE A 168 -6.88 3.64 0.81
N ASP A 169 -5.88 3.97 -0.01
CA ASP A 169 -5.77 5.27 -0.63
C ASP A 169 -6.86 5.45 -1.69
N ILE A 170 -7.43 6.65 -1.77
CA ILE A 170 -8.51 6.98 -2.69
C ILE A 170 -7.88 7.55 -3.97
N TYR A 171 -8.32 7.05 -5.12
CA TYR A 171 -7.93 7.60 -6.42
C TYR A 171 -9.17 8.23 -7.04
N ASP A 172 -9.21 9.54 -7.06
CA ASP A 172 -10.30 10.32 -7.63
C ASP A 172 -10.02 10.59 -9.11
N LEU A 173 -10.93 10.12 -9.95
CA LEU A 173 -10.84 10.15 -11.40
C LEU A 173 -12.10 10.80 -11.96
N GLU A 174 -11.97 12.03 -12.44
CA GLU A 174 -13.03 12.70 -13.15
C GLU A 174 -12.92 12.38 -14.66
N LEU A 175 -13.89 11.65 -15.21
CA LEU A 175 -13.87 11.22 -16.61
C LEU A 175 -13.89 12.40 -17.60
N THR A 176 -14.50 13.52 -17.21
CA THR A 176 -14.50 14.79 -17.96
C THR A 176 -13.09 15.39 -18.09
N ALA A 177 -12.21 15.15 -17.12
CA ALA A 177 -10.83 15.61 -17.13
C ALA A 177 -9.90 14.70 -17.97
N LEU A 178 -10.38 13.51 -18.38
CA LEU A 178 -9.66 12.58 -19.24
C LEU A 178 -9.94 12.91 -20.71
N THR A 179 -9.43 14.04 -21.18
CA THR A 179 -9.42 14.36 -22.62
C THR A 179 -8.28 13.62 -23.33
N ARG A 180 -8.34 12.28 -23.47
CA ARG A 180 -7.63 11.55 -24.53
C ARG A 180 -8.04 10.08 -24.65
N ASN A 181 -8.18 9.66 -25.90
CA ASN A 181 -8.70 8.38 -26.36
C ASN A 181 -7.78 7.19 -26.01
N SER A 182 -8.37 6.20 -25.35
CA SER A 182 -8.36 4.74 -25.61
C SER A 182 -7.15 3.96 -26.19
N ASP A 183 -5.89 4.40 -26.22
CA ASP A 183 -4.84 3.57 -26.87
C ASP A 183 -3.51 3.29 -26.12
N GLU A 184 -3.24 3.79 -24.92
CA GLU A 184 -1.97 3.47 -24.25
C GLU A 184 -2.14 3.11 -22.76
N VAL A 185 -2.64 1.90 -22.52
CA VAL A 185 -2.34 1.17 -21.28
C VAL A 185 -1.37 0.03 -21.64
N VAL A 186 -0.22 0.39 -22.19
CA VAL A 186 0.91 -0.54 -22.26
C VAL A 186 1.54 -0.55 -20.89
N GLY A 187 1.34 -1.67 -20.18
CA GLY A 187 2.00 -1.92 -18.92
C GLY A 187 3.51 -1.94 -19.12
N CYS A 188 4.23 -1.03 -18.46
CA CYS A 188 5.64 -1.24 -18.17
C CYS A 188 5.75 -2.16 -16.95
N HIS A 189 5.67 -3.46 -17.21
CA HIS A 189 6.39 -4.44 -16.41
C HIS A 189 7.84 -4.46 -16.92
N ASN A 190 8.79 -4.50 -15.98
CA ASN A 190 10.25 -4.54 -16.14
C ASN A 190 10.93 -3.18 -16.33
N GLN A 191 11.54 -2.64 -15.28
CA GLN A 191 12.92 -2.98 -14.90
C GLN A 191 13.19 -2.62 -13.44
#